data_AF-A0A2V8H6G5-F1
#
_entry.id   AF-A0A2V8H6G5-F1
#
_cell.length_a   1.000
_cell.length_b   1.000
_cell.length_c   1.000
_cell.angle_alpha   90.00
_cell.angle_beta   90.00
_cell.angle_gamma   90.00
#
_symmetry.space_group_name_H-M   'P 1'
#
loop_
_entity.id
_entity.type
_entity.pdbx_description
1 polymer ?
#
loop_
_entity_poly.entity_id
_entity_poly.type
_entity_poly.pdbx_seq_one_letter_code
_entity_poly.pdbx_strand_id
1 'polypeptide(L)'
;AEFWTNIFTPYPGSPIMQQAQENGIEVPPSLEGWADYFPRYTVLPWLKGPAHQRLQTMRDYLRIAFDRMPIAKFDSNTAARLIQRALSYPARWRLDYDFYALPFELSINRRLKRFIPVAKPKVDAKQLEPAVGANCP
;
A
#
# COMPACT_ATOMS: atom_id res chain seq x y z
N ALA A 1 -0.79 -6.03 7.94
CA ALA A 1 0.06 -6.20 6.73
C ALA A 1 -0.14 -5.00 5.81
N GLU A 2 0.88 -4.53 5.09
CA GLU A 2 0.73 -3.39 4.16
C GLU A 2 -0.03 -3.87 2.91
N PHE A 3 -1.25 -3.37 2.71
CA PHE A 3 -1.99 -3.55 1.46
C PHE A 3 -1.31 -2.69 0.39
N TRP A 4 -0.44 -3.31 -0.39
CA TRP A 4 0.31 -2.70 -1.48
C TRP A 4 -0.53 -2.75 -2.76
N THR A 5 -1.48 -1.83 -2.93
CA THR A 5 -1.92 -1.48 -4.29
C THR A 5 -0.80 -0.70 -4.97
N ASN A 6 0.26 -1.42 -5.32
CA ASN A 6 1.32 -0.86 -6.14
C ASN A 6 0.71 -0.58 -7.51
N ILE A 7 0.85 0.66 -7.96
CA ILE A 7 0.60 0.97 -9.37
C ILE A 7 1.67 0.18 -10.12
N PHE A 8 1.22 -0.73 -10.99
CA PHE A 8 2.14 -1.52 -11.79
C PHE A 8 3.04 -0.58 -12.57
N THR A 9 4.34 -0.75 -12.41
CA THR A 9 5.34 -0.01 -13.18
C THR A 9 6.13 -1.02 -13.99
N PRO A 10 6.07 -0.93 -15.32
CA PRO A 10 6.83 -1.79 -16.21
C PRO A 10 8.34 -1.77 -15.93
N TYR A 11 9.00 -2.90 -16.18
CA TYR A 11 10.46 -2.95 -16.22
C TYR A 11 11.01 -2.24 -17.46
N PRO A 12 12.23 -1.66 -17.36
CA PRO A 12 12.92 -1.09 -18.53
C PRO A 12 13.03 -2.11 -19.66
N GLY A 13 12.85 -1.64 -20.90
CA GLY A 13 12.95 -2.47 -22.10
C GLY A 13 11.76 -3.39 -22.40
N SER A 14 10.76 -3.48 -21.51
CA SER A 14 9.54 -4.23 -21.80
C SER A 14 8.66 -3.51 -22.84
N PRO A 15 7.93 -4.23 -23.71
CA PRO A 15 7.03 -3.60 -24.69
C PRO A 15 5.99 -2.68 -24.04
N ILE A 16 5.54 -3.02 -22.83
CA ILE A 16 4.58 -2.22 -22.07
C ILE A 16 5.21 -0.93 -21.49
N MET A 17 6.52 -0.88 -21.25
CA MET A 17 7.21 0.36 -20.86
C MET A 17 7.27 1.37 -22.01
N GLN A 18 7.45 0.90 -23.25
CA GLN A 18 7.42 1.77 -24.44
C GLN A 18 6.05 2.44 -24.57
N GLN A 19 4.97 1.67 -24.47
CA GLN A 19 3.60 2.20 -24.48
C GLN A 19 3.36 3.18 -23.33
N ALA A 20 3.86 2.88 -22.13
CA ALA A 20 3.73 3.77 -20.99
C ALA A 20 4.47 5.11 -21.21
N GLN A 21 5.65 5.10 -21.85
CA GLN A 21 6.37 6.31 -22.24
C GLN A 21 5.57 7.15 -23.26
N GLU A 22 5.01 6.51 -24.28
CA GLU A 22 4.13 7.17 -25.27
C GLU A 22 2.91 7.82 -24.62
N ASN A 23 2.39 7.22 -23.54
CA ASN A 23 1.28 7.78 -22.74
C ASN A 23 1.72 8.87 -21.74
N GLY A 24 2.98 9.30 -21.79
CA GLY A 24 3.51 10.43 -21.02
C GLY A 24 4.22 10.06 -19.72
N ILE A 25 4.55 8.79 -19.49
CA ILE A 25 5.44 8.42 -18.39
C ILE A 25 6.87 8.83 -18.73
N GLU A 26 7.45 9.69 -17.90
CA GLU A 26 8.86 10.08 -18.02
C GLU A 26 9.75 8.94 -17.51
N VAL A 27 10.56 8.39 -18.42
CA VAL A 27 11.54 7.34 -18.10
C VAL A 27 12.93 7.93 -17.95
N PRO A 28 13.79 7.35 -17.09
CA PRO A 28 15.17 7.76 -17.00
C PRO A 28 15.91 7.59 -18.34
N PRO A 29 16.74 8.57 -18.73
CA PRO A 29 17.49 8.52 -19.99
C PRO A 29 18.72 7.60 -19.93
N SER A 30 19.13 7.17 -18.72
CA SER A 30 20.31 6.34 -18.51
C SER A 30 20.01 5.13 -17.63
N LEU A 31 20.86 4.11 -17.72
CA LEU A 31 20.73 2.88 -16.93
C LEU A 31 20.88 3.16 -15.42
N GLU A 32 21.76 4.08 -15.05
CA GLU A 32 21.94 4.51 -13.66
C GLU A 32 20.67 5.18 -13.13
N GLY A 33 19.98 5.98 -13.95
CA GLY A 33 18.73 6.63 -13.56
C GLY A 33 17.61 5.63 -13.25
N TRP A 34 17.68 4.40 -13.78
CA TRP A 34 16.75 3.33 -13.42
C TRP A 34 16.98 2.77 -12.01
N ALA A 35 18.18 2.93 -11.42
CA ALA A 35 18.43 2.55 -10.04
C ALA A 35 17.67 3.45 -9.05
N ASP A 36 17.50 4.72 -9.39
CA ASP A 36 16.79 5.72 -8.60
C ASP A 36 15.30 5.86 -8.98
N TYR A 37 14.88 5.20 -10.05
CA TYR A 37 13.49 5.22 -10.52
C TYR A 37 12.60 4.38 -9.59
N PHE A 38 12.13 5.00 -8.52
CA PHE A 38 11.23 4.38 -7.55
C PHE A 38 9.76 4.70 -7.85
N PRO A 39 8.99 3.75 -8.43
CA PRO A 39 7.56 3.93 -8.70
C PRO A 39 6.65 3.90 -7.46
N ARG A 40 7.19 4.09 -6.26
CA ARG A 40 6.39 3.98 -5.04
C ARG A 40 5.41 5.15 -4.86
N TYR A 41 5.65 6.25 -5.57
CA TYR A 41 4.83 7.48 -5.55
C TYR A 41 4.44 7.92 -6.96
N THR A 42 4.18 6.98 -7.87
CA THR A 42 3.88 7.32 -9.26
C THR A 42 2.57 8.10 -9.35
N VAL A 43 2.70 9.42 -9.46
CA VAL A 43 1.64 10.30 -9.93
C VAL A 43 1.62 10.13 -11.44
N LEU A 44 0.70 9.30 -11.94
CA LEU A 44 0.59 9.08 -13.38
C LEU A 44 0.11 10.36 -14.08
N PRO A 45 0.50 10.60 -15.34
CA PRO A 45 0.03 11.75 -16.13
C PRO A 45 -1.48 11.96 -16.08
N TRP A 46 -2.22 10.85 -16.14
CA TRP A 46 -3.68 10.78 -16.11
C TRP A 46 -4.29 10.55 -14.71
N LEU A 47 -3.48 10.39 -13.66
CA LEU A 47 -3.93 10.16 -12.28
C LEU A 47 -3.29 11.19 -11.34
N LYS A 48 -3.72 12.46 -11.49
CA LYS A 48 -3.23 13.63 -10.75
C LYS A 48 -4.34 14.30 -9.94
N GLY A 49 -3.96 15.17 -9.01
CA GLY A 49 -4.87 16.07 -8.30
C GLY A 49 -6.02 15.34 -7.58
N PRO A 50 -7.30 15.75 -7.78
CA PRO A 50 -8.45 15.16 -7.09
C PRO A 50 -8.62 13.66 -7.34
N ALA A 51 -8.34 13.18 -8.56
CA ALA A 51 -8.43 11.76 -8.90
C ALA A 51 -7.38 10.94 -8.14
N HIS A 52 -6.15 11.47 -8.03
CA HIS A 52 -5.11 10.87 -7.22
C HIS A 52 -5.50 10.83 -5.74
N GLN A 53 -6.05 11.93 -5.20
CA GLN A 53 -6.49 12.00 -3.82
C GLN A 53 -7.63 11.01 -3.52
N ARG A 54 -8.58 10.85 -4.45
CA ARG A 54 -9.64 9.85 -4.35
C ARG A 54 -9.06 8.44 -4.28
N LEU A 55 -8.10 8.11 -5.16
CA LEU A 55 -7.41 6.82 -5.12
C LEU A 55 -6.72 6.60 -3.76
N GLN A 56 -5.98 7.58 -3.25
CA GLN A 56 -5.31 7.45 -1.95
C GLN A 56 -6.31 7.25 -0.81
N THR A 57 -7.45 7.94 -0.86
CA THR A 57 -8.54 7.78 0.11
C THR A 57 -9.12 6.37 0.07
N MET A 58 -9.40 5.84 -1.13
CA MET A 58 -9.86 4.46 -1.33
C MET A 58 -8.85 3.45 -0.79
N ARG A 59 -7.54 3.66 -1.00
CA ARG A 59 -6.48 2.80 -0.46
C ARG A 59 -6.47 2.77 1.06
N ASP A 60 -6.64 3.92 1.69
CA ASP A 60 -6.74 4.01 3.15
C ASP A 60 -7.96 3.25 3.68
N TYR A 61 -9.10 3.32 2.98
CA TYR A 61 -10.31 2.56 3.33
C TYR A 61 -10.14 1.05 3.13
N LEU A 62 -9.50 0.60 2.04
CA LEU A 62 -9.19 -0.82 1.82
C LEU A 62 -8.35 -1.40 2.97
N ARG A 63 -7.40 -0.61 3.47
CA ARG A 63 -6.57 -1.01 4.63
C ARG A 63 -7.40 -1.16 5.91
N ILE A 64 -8.46 -0.38 6.10
CA ILE A 64 -9.33 -0.47 7.28
C ILE A 64 -10.34 -1.61 7.12
N ALA A 65 -10.98 -1.70 5.96
CA ALA A 65 -12.02 -2.67 5.65
C ALA A 65 -11.53 -4.13 5.69
N PHE A 66 -10.29 -4.35 5.25
CA PHE A 66 -9.69 -5.67 5.07
C PHE A 66 -8.36 -5.84 5.81
N ASP A 67 -8.17 -5.12 6.93
CA ASP A 67 -6.92 -5.23 7.69
C ASP A 67 -6.66 -6.68 8.10
N ARG A 68 -5.52 -7.22 7.66
CA ARG A 68 -5.06 -8.55 8.05
C ARG A 68 -4.23 -8.40 9.32
N MET A 69 -4.85 -8.74 10.45
CA MET A 69 -4.11 -8.96 11.69
C MET A 69 -3.18 -10.16 11.50
N PRO A 70 -1.86 -10.02 11.74
CA PRO A 70 -0.94 -11.14 11.63
C PRO A 70 -1.32 -12.21 12.65
N ILE A 71 -1.45 -13.47 12.20
CA ILE A 71 -1.85 -14.63 13.02
C ILE A 71 -0.94 -14.77 14.25
N ALA A 72 0.33 -14.37 14.13
CA ALA A 72 1.32 -14.38 15.20
C ALA A 72 1.05 -13.41 16.38
N LYS A 73 0.01 -12.56 16.31
CA LYS A 73 -0.36 -11.61 17.38
C LYS A 73 -1.74 -11.90 17.96
N PHE A 74 -1.88 -13.09 18.52
CA PHE A 74 -3.07 -13.48 19.27
C PHE A 74 -3.27 -12.67 20.57
N ASP A 75 -2.28 -11.87 20.99
CA ASP A 75 -2.30 -11.02 22.18
C ASP A 75 -2.71 -9.56 21.92
N SER A 76 -3.60 -9.35 20.95
CA SER A 76 -4.21 -8.03 20.72
C SER A 76 -5.40 -7.82 21.65
N ASN A 77 -5.35 -6.74 22.43
CA ASN A 77 -6.39 -6.28 23.35
C ASN A 77 -7.79 -6.33 22.69
N THR A 78 -8.75 -7.00 23.32
CA THR A 78 -10.14 -7.19 22.82
C THR A 78 -10.81 -5.87 22.43
N ALA A 79 -10.52 -4.79 23.17
CA ALA A 79 -11.02 -3.46 22.86
C ALA A 79 -10.52 -2.94 21.50
N ALA A 80 -9.24 -3.15 21.18
CA ALA A 80 -8.67 -2.75 19.90
C ALA A 80 -9.30 -3.52 18.73
N ARG A 81 -9.57 -4.82 18.90
CA ARG A 81 -10.28 -5.64 17.90
C ARG A 81 -11.70 -5.14 17.66
N LEU A 82 -12.40 -4.75 18.73
CA LEU A 82 -13.78 -4.27 18.63
C LEU A 82 -13.84 -2.92 17.93
N ILE A 83 -12.95 -1.99 18.29
CA ILE A 83 -12.80 -0.69 17.59
C ILE A 83 -12.47 -0.92 16.11
N GLN A 84 -11.55 -1.83 15.82
CA GLN A 84 -11.17 -2.16 14.45
C GLN A 84 -12.35 -2.74 13.64
N ARG A 85 -13.16 -3.63 14.24
CA ARG A 85 -14.39 -4.14 13.61
C ARG A 85 -15.44 -3.05 13.40
N ALA A 86 -15.58 -2.14 14.37
CA ALA A 86 -16.50 -1.01 14.24
C ALA A 86 -16.09 -0.07 13.10
N LEU A 87 -14.79 0.13 12.87
CA LEU A 87 -14.28 0.94 11.77
C LEU A 87 -14.32 0.21 10.41
N SER A 88 -14.25 -1.12 10.38
CA SER A 88 -14.23 -1.87 9.12
C SER A 88 -15.58 -1.92 8.42
N TYR A 89 -16.69 -1.92 9.17
CA TYR A 89 -18.05 -1.92 8.60
C TYR A 89 -18.36 -0.68 7.75
N PRO A 90 -18.24 0.57 8.26
CA PRO A 90 -18.46 1.77 7.45
C PRO A 90 -17.41 1.94 6.34
N ALA A 91 -16.20 1.39 6.52
CA ALA A 91 -15.18 1.38 5.48
C ALA A 91 -15.58 0.48 4.30
N ARG A 92 -16.14 -0.71 4.55
CA ARG A 92 -16.65 -1.60 3.50
C ARG A 92 -17.81 -0.98 2.76
N TRP A 93 -18.79 -0.44 3.49
CA TRP A 93 -19.92 0.26 2.88
C TRP A 93 -19.44 1.39 1.94
N ARG A 94 -18.47 2.21 2.35
CA ARG A 94 -17.92 3.26 1.46
C ARG A 94 -17.24 2.71 0.21
N LEU A 95 -16.55 1.58 0.32
CA LEU A 95 -15.92 0.93 -0.83
C LEU A 95 -16.96 0.35 -1.78
N ASP A 96 -18.03 -0.24 -1.25
CA ASP A 96 -19.10 -0.85 -2.05
C ASP A 96 -19.93 0.20 -2.81
N TYR A 97 -20.16 1.37 -2.20
CA TYR A 97 -20.94 2.47 -2.78
C TYR A 97 -20.08 3.58 -3.40
N ASP A 98 -18.76 3.40 -3.46
CA ASP A 98 -17.80 4.36 -4.06
C ASP A 98 -17.92 5.80 -3.49
N PHE A 99 -18.22 5.89 -2.19
CA PHE A 99 -18.49 7.16 -1.50
C PHE A 99 -17.32 7.57 -0.60
N TYR A 100 -16.57 8.59 -1.02
CA TYR A 100 -15.38 9.08 -0.29
C TYR A 100 -15.45 10.55 0.15
N ALA A 101 -16.62 11.17 0.06
CA ALA A 101 -16.80 12.52 0.58
C ALA A 101 -16.70 12.52 2.12
N LEU A 102 -15.96 13.49 2.67
CA LEU A 102 -15.78 13.71 4.12
C LEU A 102 -15.25 12.47 4.90
N PRO A 103 -13.98 12.08 4.73
CA PRO A 103 -13.43 10.85 5.31
C PRO A 103 -13.05 10.99 6.79
N PHE A 104 -14.02 11.34 7.64
CA PHE A 104 -13.77 11.55 9.07
C PHE A 104 -13.27 10.28 9.78
N GLU A 105 -13.67 9.08 9.36
CA GLU A 105 -13.15 7.84 9.98
C GLU A 105 -11.65 7.66 9.74
N LEU A 106 -11.12 8.15 8.61
CA LEU A 106 -9.68 8.10 8.37
C LEU A 106 -8.93 8.95 9.38
N SER A 107 -9.49 10.11 9.75
CA SER A 107 -8.92 10.99 10.76
C SER A 107 -8.91 10.33 12.16
N ILE A 108 -10.01 9.65 12.52
CA ILE A 108 -10.17 8.90 13.77
C ILE A 108 -9.16 7.74 13.81
N ASN A 109 -9.08 6.95 12.74
CA ASN A 109 -8.16 5.82 12.63
C ASN A 109 -6.69 6.27 12.75
N ARG A 110 -6.30 7.37 12.08
CA ARG A 110 -4.94 7.94 12.19
C ARG A 110 -4.63 8.44 13.60
N ARG A 111 -5.62 8.96 14.32
CA ARG A 111 -5.48 9.41 15.71
C ARG A 111 -5.34 8.21 16.65
N LEU A 112 -6.18 7.19 16.49
CA LEU A 112 -6.11 5.94 17.26
C LEU A 112 -4.77 5.21 17.07
N LYS A 113 -4.26 5.10 15.84
CA LYS A 113 -2.95 4.48 15.55
C LYS A 113 -1.76 5.23 16.14
N ARG A 114 -1.91 6.52 16.46
CA ARG A 114 -0.89 7.28 17.20
C ARG A 114 -0.88 6.93 18.68
N PHE A 115 -2.05 6.67 19.26
CA PHE A 115 -2.18 6.34 20.68
C PHE A 115 -1.97 4.86 20.98
N ILE A 116 -2.26 3.99 20.02
CA ILE A 116 -2.06 2.56 20.12
C ILE A 116 -0.84 2.23 19.24
N PRO A 117 0.39 2.20 19.80
CA PRO A 117 1.56 1.79 19.04
C PRO A 117 1.39 0.32 18.65
N VAL A 118 0.96 0.10 17.42
CA VAL A 118 1.00 -1.23 16.82
C VAL A 118 2.48 -1.52 16.56
N ALA A 119 3.12 -2.24 17.48
CA ALA A 119 4.51 -2.66 17.32
C ALA A 119 4.67 -3.26 15.92
N LYS A 120 5.52 -2.67 15.07
CA LYS A 120 5.78 -3.25 13.75
C LYS A 120 6.35 -4.66 13.98
N PRO A 121 5.87 -5.69 13.26
CA PRO A 121 6.51 -7.00 13.35
C PRO A 121 7.98 -6.81 12.97
N LYS A 122 8.88 -7.20 13.87
CA LYS A 122 10.30 -7.27 13.57
C LYS A 122 10.44 -8.47 12.63
N VAL A 123 10.36 -8.22 11.33
CA VAL A 123 10.69 -9.23 10.34
C VAL A 123 12.20 -9.35 10.41
N ASP A 124 12.70 -10.44 10.99
CA ASP A 124 14.13 -10.70 11.03
C ASP A 124 14.61 -10.85 9.59
N ALA A 125 15.40 -9.89 9.10
CA ALA A 125 15.93 -9.87 7.73
C ALA A 125 16.66 -11.17 7.35
N LYS A 126 17.21 -11.88 8.35
CA LYS A 126 17.83 -13.21 8.22
C LYS A 126 16.88 -14.30 7.68
N GLN A 127 15.56 -14.15 7.84
CA GLN A 127 14.57 -15.09 7.30
C GLN A 127 14.24 -14.83 5.83
N LEU A 128 14.69 -13.70 5.27
CA LEU A 128 14.46 -13.29 3.89
C LEU A 128 15.73 -13.37 3.03
N GLU A 129 16.86 -13.78 3.60
CA GLU A 129 18.05 -14.05 2.80
C GLU A 129 17.74 -15.24 1.88
N PRO A 130 17.87 -15.09 0.53
CA PRO A 130 17.81 -16.25 -0.35
C PRO A 130 18.88 -17.22 0.11
N ALA A 131 18.55 -18.52 0.19
CA ALA A 131 19.50 -19.55 0.59
C ALA A 131 20.78 -19.41 -0.24
N VAL A 132 21.82 -18.83 0.36
CA VAL A 132 23.10 -18.62 -0.29
C VAL A 132 23.73 -19.99 -0.41
N GLY A 133 23.76 -20.50 -1.66
CA GLY A 133 24.66 -21.56 -2.10
C GLY A 133 24.41 -22.95 -1.49
N ALA A 134 23.37 -23.65 -1.94
CA ALA A 134 23.55 -25.08 -2.13
C ALA A 134 24.53 -25.25 -3.30
N ASN A 135 25.79 -25.55 -2.98
CA ASN A 135 26.78 -26.00 -3.96
C ASN A 135 26.14 -27.08 -4.83
N CYS A 136 25.93 -26.79 -6.11
CA CYS A 136 25.70 -27.82 -7.10
C CYS A 136 27.05 -28.54 -7.34
N PRO A 137 27.04 -29.88 -7.43
CA PRO A 137 28.25 -30.70 -7.59
C PRO A 137 28.99 -30.44 -8.90
#